data_AF-A0A256ZYB0-F1
#
_entry.id   AF-A0A256ZYB0-F1
#
_cell.length_a   1.000
_cell.length_b   1.000
_cell.length_c   1.000
_cell.angle_alpha   90.00
_cell.angle_beta   90.00
_cell.angle_gamma   90.00
#
_symmetry.space_group_name_H-M   'P 1'
#
loop_
_entity.id
_entity.type
_entity.pdbx_description
1 polymer ?
#
loop_
_entity_poly.entity_id
_entity_poly.type
_entity_poly.pdbx_seq_one_letter_code
_entity_poly.pdbx_strand_id
1 'polypeptide(L)'
;MDQFLILAYSLAILTYYLGVLIYALPIPWWGIKKWAPTLIYDALATAILIFMFSSIIELVNYLGSMLNIDWQLYFEWITGRIAIIGSFITTLMTFSMMLSSAGMKALSTAGLGPIISLATYTLIVLEILFILGLIFQQFFAKILVIGVLLYSVPFRITRGAGASLIAMSIIFTLALPLLPAFAEAFVVESAEKNISEVIEKIGSINVEEWGIVFVKGQILDKKGQPIAGAFTKWYAKHSGGENFVASYLTSEDGWFNAGRPYGGLPYNVLLRLEVIYCGVKLIPELETIDPHKDFIYDPLKDPNADYFITLKMKNAVIIDKYFIIKSSNPKILSSLKISKSKDEVKLKLNVSEESTLTIVVHEDYNADKIMINNTQAKSYDEVKSWGQINFYVYNIPLEEGSYEIKILINPEQRIRNPRISDKGYLKSLSGGISNLRDLGKTIASVIFEWIMLPVTYLSILIMSTYSLAYVIGGRRVRLPIKT
;
A
#
# COMPACT_ATOMS: atom_id res chain seq x y z
N MET A 1 -1.32 24.65 43.87
CA MET A 1 -1.30 23.28 44.42
C MET A 1 -1.59 23.34 45.92
N ASP A 2 -0.90 24.22 46.63
CA ASP A 2 -1.03 24.46 48.08
C ASP A 2 -2.46 24.79 48.52
N GLN A 3 -3.20 25.60 47.74
CA GLN A 3 -4.60 25.92 48.04
C GLN A 3 -5.51 24.69 48.16
N PHE A 4 -5.28 23.64 47.34
CA PHE A 4 -6.08 22.42 47.40
C PHE A 4 -5.69 21.52 48.58
N LEU A 5 -4.40 21.50 48.97
CA LEU A 5 -3.95 20.80 50.17
C LEU A 5 -4.43 21.51 51.45
N ILE A 6 -4.44 22.84 51.47
CA ILE A 6 -5.02 23.64 52.57
C ILE A 6 -6.52 23.37 52.70
N LEU A 7 -7.23 23.29 51.58
CA LEU A 7 -8.65 22.94 51.57
C LEU A 7 -8.88 21.51 52.07
N ALA A 8 -8.08 20.55 51.62
CA ALA A 8 -8.11 19.16 52.09
C ALA A 8 -7.88 19.08 53.61
N TYR A 9 -6.92 19.84 54.13
CA TYR A 9 -6.63 19.90 55.57
C TYR A 9 -7.77 20.53 56.37
N SER A 10 -8.37 21.60 55.85
CA SER A 10 -9.54 22.26 56.46
C SER A 10 -10.74 21.31 56.52
N LEU A 11 -10.97 20.52 55.46
CA LEU A 11 -12.01 19.48 55.42
C LEU A 11 -11.72 18.34 56.40
N ALA A 12 -10.45 17.94 56.56
CA ALA A 12 -10.04 16.96 57.56
C ALA A 12 -10.33 17.45 58.98
N ILE A 13 -9.97 18.70 59.31
CA ILE A 13 -10.27 19.33 60.60
C ILE A 13 -11.78 19.40 60.85
N LEU A 14 -12.56 19.81 59.85
CA LEU A 14 -14.02 19.84 59.95
C LEU A 14 -14.58 18.45 60.26
N THR A 15 -14.08 17.42 59.57
CA THR A 15 -14.46 16.02 59.79
C THR A 15 -14.14 15.57 61.22
N TYR A 16 -12.98 15.97 61.76
CA TYR A 16 -12.57 15.69 63.13
C TYR A 16 -13.54 16.31 64.14
N TYR A 17 -13.81 17.62 64.01
CA TYR A 17 -14.71 18.32 64.92
C TYR A 17 -16.14 17.80 64.86
N LEU A 18 -16.65 17.47 63.67
CA LEU A 18 -17.95 16.79 63.53
C LEU A 18 -17.96 15.45 64.26
N GLY A 19 -16.88 14.66 64.15
CA GLY A 19 -16.73 13.40 64.86
C GLY A 19 -16.76 13.57 66.39
N VAL A 20 -15.98 14.52 66.93
CA VAL A 20 -15.94 14.82 68.38
C VAL A 20 -17.29 15.35 68.87
N LEU A 21 -17.95 16.22 68.11
CA LEU A 21 -19.26 16.76 68.46
C LEU A 21 -20.34 15.68 68.51
N ILE A 22 -20.37 14.77 67.53
CA ILE A 22 -21.28 13.62 67.53
C ILE A 22 -20.98 12.68 68.71
N TYR A 23 -19.72 12.54 69.11
CA TYR A 23 -19.32 11.73 70.26
C TYR A 23 -19.80 12.33 71.59
N ALA A 24 -19.64 13.64 71.75
CA ALA A 24 -19.98 14.38 72.96
C ALA A 24 -21.49 14.60 73.15
N LEU A 25 -22.28 14.53 72.07
CA LEU A 25 -23.73 14.73 72.13
C LEU A 25 -24.43 13.65 72.99
N PRO A 26 -25.32 14.04 73.92
CA PRO A 26 -26.10 13.12 74.75
C PRO A 26 -27.28 12.51 73.98
N ILE A 27 -27.05 12.01 72.75
CA ILE A 27 -28.09 11.40 71.91
C ILE A 27 -28.06 9.87 72.09
N PRO A 28 -29.19 9.22 72.46
CA PRO A 28 -29.26 7.77 72.68
C PRO A 28 -29.47 6.98 71.37
N TRP A 29 -28.92 7.43 70.23
CA TRP A 29 -29.08 6.74 68.95
C TRP A 29 -27.76 6.11 68.48
N TRP A 30 -27.68 4.78 68.56
CA TRP A 30 -26.50 4.00 68.22
C TRP A 30 -26.02 4.21 66.77
N GLY A 31 -26.96 4.37 65.84
CA GLY A 31 -26.66 4.60 64.42
C GLY A 31 -25.83 5.85 64.16
N ILE A 32 -26.11 6.94 64.89
CA ILE A 32 -25.38 8.21 64.78
C ILE A 32 -24.05 8.13 65.55
N LYS A 33 -24.07 7.55 66.76
CA LYS A 33 -22.86 7.43 67.61
C LYS A 33 -21.75 6.57 66.99
N LYS A 34 -22.10 5.57 66.16
CA LYS A 34 -21.12 4.78 65.40
C LYS A 34 -20.28 5.61 64.42
N TRP A 35 -20.82 6.71 63.90
CA TRP A 35 -20.10 7.57 62.95
C TRP A 35 -19.04 8.44 63.62
N ALA A 36 -19.19 8.79 64.90
CA ALA A 36 -18.21 9.60 65.63
C ALA A 36 -16.78 9.03 65.60
N PRO A 37 -16.50 7.79 66.07
CA PRO A 37 -15.14 7.24 66.01
C PRO A 37 -14.67 7.03 64.56
N THR A 38 -15.59 6.78 63.63
CA THR A 38 -15.28 6.62 62.20
C THR A 38 -14.78 7.93 61.60
N LEU A 39 -15.45 9.05 61.86
CA LEU A 39 -15.07 10.39 61.37
C LEU A 39 -13.77 10.88 61.99
N ILE A 40 -13.54 10.61 63.28
CA ILE A 40 -12.27 10.94 63.95
C ILE A 40 -11.11 10.19 63.29
N TYR A 41 -11.25 8.87 63.08
CA TYR A 41 -10.25 8.06 62.38
C TYR A 41 -10.02 8.57 60.94
N ASP A 42 -11.07 8.93 60.23
CA ASP A 42 -10.98 9.42 58.86
C ASP A 42 -10.22 10.73 58.75
N ALA A 43 -10.48 11.66 59.66
CA ALA A 43 -9.79 12.93 59.74
C ALA A 43 -8.30 12.75 60.02
N LEU A 44 -7.95 11.86 60.96
CA LEU A 44 -6.55 11.53 61.26
C LEU A 44 -5.85 10.87 60.07
N ALA A 45 -6.49 9.88 59.43
CA ALA A 45 -5.94 9.21 58.26
C ALA A 45 -5.72 10.20 57.10
N THR A 46 -6.63 11.15 56.92
CA THR A 46 -6.52 12.20 55.91
C THR A 46 -5.38 13.17 56.23
N ALA A 47 -5.26 13.61 57.49
CA ALA A 47 -4.18 14.49 57.92
C ALA A 47 -2.81 13.83 57.70
N ILE A 48 -2.67 12.55 58.06
CA ILE A 48 -1.45 11.77 57.77
C ILE A 48 -1.16 11.76 56.26
N LEU A 49 -2.17 11.51 55.43
CA LEU A 49 -2.01 11.46 53.97
C LEU A 49 -1.58 12.81 53.39
N ILE A 50 -2.09 13.92 53.92
CA ILE A 50 -1.67 15.29 53.55
C ILE A 50 -0.21 15.52 53.95
N PHE A 51 0.19 15.14 55.17
CA PHE A 51 1.58 15.29 55.62
C PHE A 51 2.55 14.39 54.83
N MET A 52 2.10 13.21 54.38
CA MET A 52 2.88 12.30 53.55
C MET A 52 2.89 12.68 52.07
N PHE A 53 2.17 13.72 51.63
CA PHE A 53 2.03 14.08 50.22
C PHE A 53 3.37 14.20 49.48
N SER A 54 4.30 15.00 50.02
CA SER A 54 5.63 15.17 49.42
C SER A 54 6.43 13.88 49.46
N SER A 55 6.35 13.13 50.56
CA SER A 55 7.02 11.83 50.68
C SER A 55 6.51 10.79 49.69
N ILE A 56 5.21 10.82 49.33
CA ILE A 56 4.64 9.95 48.30
C ILE A 56 5.23 10.32 46.93
N ILE A 57 5.33 11.61 46.61
CA ILE A 57 5.95 12.06 45.34
C ILE A 57 7.41 11.61 45.26
N GLU A 58 8.19 11.83 46.33
CA GLU A 58 9.59 11.42 46.38
C GLU A 58 9.75 9.90 46.28
N LEU A 59 8.90 9.14 46.97
CA LEU A 59 8.90 7.68 46.89
C LEU A 59 8.59 7.20 45.46
N VAL A 60 7.61 7.80 44.79
CA VAL A 60 7.29 7.48 43.41
C VAL A 60 8.46 7.81 42.48
N ASN A 61 9.12 8.95 42.65
CA ASN A 61 10.29 9.29 41.85
C ASN A 61 11.48 8.35 42.11
N TYR A 62 11.68 7.92 43.37
CA TYR A 62 12.72 6.97 43.75
C TYR A 62 12.47 5.57 43.19
N LEU A 63 11.23 5.06 43.29
CA LEU A 63 10.85 3.81 42.61
C LEU A 63 10.97 3.96 41.09
N GLY A 64 10.66 5.16 40.59
CA GLY A 64 10.91 5.65 39.23
C GLY A 64 12.31 5.31 38.73
N SER A 65 13.31 5.81 39.45
CA SER A 65 14.71 5.64 39.09
C SER A 65 15.21 4.20 39.26
N MET A 66 14.71 3.46 40.25
CA MET A 66 15.04 2.04 40.43
C MET A 66 14.54 1.16 39.29
N LEU A 67 13.36 1.47 38.75
CA LEU A 67 12.77 0.76 37.61
C LEU A 67 13.31 1.26 36.26
N ASN A 68 14.27 2.20 36.27
CA ASN A 68 14.83 2.84 35.10
C ASN A 68 13.74 3.41 34.16
N ILE A 69 12.74 4.06 34.76
CA ILE A 69 11.61 4.64 34.03
C ILE A 69 12.09 5.85 33.20
N ASP A 70 11.84 5.76 31.89
CA ASP A 70 12.15 6.82 30.94
C ASP A 70 10.89 7.24 30.17
N TRP A 71 10.38 8.43 30.50
CA TRP A 71 9.25 9.02 29.80
C TRP A 71 9.60 9.43 28.37
N GLN A 72 10.85 9.79 28.10
CA GLN A 72 11.27 10.15 26.75
C GLN A 72 11.17 8.93 25.84
N LEU A 73 11.67 7.77 26.28
CA LEU A 73 11.54 6.50 25.57
C LEU A 73 10.07 6.17 25.28
N TYR A 74 9.17 6.36 26.25
CA TYR A 74 7.72 6.20 26.05
C TYR A 74 7.17 7.08 24.92
N PHE A 75 7.47 8.39 24.93
CA PHE A 75 6.95 9.30 23.91
C PHE A 75 7.58 9.06 22.55
N GLU A 76 8.87 8.75 22.47
CA GLU A 76 9.55 8.36 21.22
C GLU A 76 8.92 7.09 20.63
N TRP A 77 8.67 6.08 21.46
CA TRP A 77 8.03 4.83 21.03
C TRP A 77 6.63 5.05 20.43
N ILE A 78 5.79 5.89 21.08
CA ILE A 78 4.45 6.20 20.57
C ILE A 78 4.50 7.09 19.33
N THR A 79 5.30 8.17 19.35
CA THR A 79 5.36 9.13 18.23
C THR A 79 5.95 8.51 16.97
N GLY A 80 6.93 7.61 17.10
CA GLY A 80 7.43 6.81 15.98
C GLY A 80 6.33 5.97 15.34
N ARG A 81 5.52 5.28 16.15
CA ARG A 81 4.39 4.45 15.66
C ARG A 81 3.28 5.28 15.03
N ILE A 82 2.98 6.46 15.60
CA ILE A 82 2.04 7.43 15.00
C ILE A 82 2.53 7.86 13.62
N ALA A 83 3.82 8.17 13.47
CA ALA A 83 4.38 8.57 12.18
C ALA A 83 4.32 7.42 11.14
N ILE A 84 4.65 6.19 11.55
CA ILE A 84 4.62 5.01 10.67
C ILE A 84 3.18 4.67 10.25
N ILE A 85 2.22 4.65 11.17
CA ILE A 85 0.83 4.36 10.79
C ILE A 85 0.24 5.50 9.95
N GLY A 86 0.62 6.75 10.24
CA GLY A 86 0.21 7.93 9.47
C GLY A 86 0.70 7.84 8.02
N SER A 87 1.97 7.51 7.80
CA SER A 87 2.51 7.32 6.44
C SER A 87 1.87 6.12 5.73
N PHE A 88 1.61 5.03 6.45
CA PHE A 88 0.92 3.87 5.89
C PHE A 88 -0.50 4.22 5.41
N ILE A 89 -1.26 4.97 6.21
CA ILE A 89 -2.61 5.43 5.85
C ILE A 89 -2.54 6.31 4.59
N THR A 90 -1.63 7.29 4.53
CA THR A 90 -1.53 8.17 3.37
C THR A 90 -1.17 7.38 2.11
N THR A 91 -0.20 6.45 2.17
CA THR A 91 0.15 5.56 1.05
C THR A 91 -1.04 4.69 0.61
N LEU A 92 -1.79 4.10 1.54
CA LEU A 92 -2.97 3.31 1.19
C LEU A 92 -4.08 4.17 0.57
N MET A 93 -4.28 5.39 1.06
CA MET A 93 -5.27 6.32 0.51
C MET A 93 -4.88 6.78 -0.90
N THR A 94 -3.64 7.17 -1.14
CA THR A 94 -3.18 7.56 -2.48
C THR A 94 -3.29 6.39 -3.46
N PHE A 95 -2.88 5.19 -3.03
CA PHE A 95 -3.03 3.98 -3.83
C PHE A 95 -4.52 3.63 -4.08
N SER A 96 -5.39 3.79 -3.10
CA SER A 96 -6.84 3.58 -3.25
C SER A 96 -7.47 4.56 -4.22
N MET A 97 -7.11 5.85 -4.15
CA MET A 97 -7.55 6.88 -5.11
C MET A 97 -7.10 6.54 -6.54
N MET A 98 -5.86 6.07 -6.69
CA MET A 98 -5.31 5.61 -7.97
C MET A 98 -6.09 4.43 -8.55
N LEU A 99 -6.40 3.42 -7.73
CA LEU A 99 -7.22 2.28 -8.17
C LEU A 99 -8.64 2.73 -8.57
N SER A 100 -9.23 3.65 -7.81
CA SER A 100 -10.58 4.17 -8.08
C SER A 100 -10.63 4.94 -9.42
N SER A 101 -9.66 5.81 -9.69
CA SER A 101 -9.54 6.54 -10.96
C SER A 101 -9.25 5.62 -12.13
N ALA A 102 -8.57 4.50 -11.87
CA ALA A 102 -8.30 3.45 -12.84
C ALA A 102 -9.50 2.55 -13.20
N GLY A 103 -10.67 2.78 -12.60
CA GLY A 103 -11.86 1.94 -12.80
C GLY A 103 -11.90 0.70 -11.91
N MET A 104 -10.95 0.53 -10.99
CA MET A 104 -10.88 -0.57 -10.01
C MET A 104 -11.56 -0.19 -8.68
N LYS A 105 -12.72 0.46 -8.74
CA LYS A 105 -13.47 0.94 -7.56
C LYS A 105 -13.77 -0.16 -6.55
N ALA A 106 -14.07 -1.38 -7.01
CA ALA A 106 -14.33 -2.52 -6.14
C ALA A 106 -13.12 -2.89 -5.28
N LEU A 107 -11.90 -2.88 -5.83
CA LEU A 107 -10.69 -3.19 -5.08
C LEU A 107 -10.33 -2.06 -4.10
N SER A 108 -10.47 -0.81 -4.53
CA SER A 108 -10.29 0.38 -3.68
C SER A 108 -11.23 0.36 -2.46
N THR A 109 -12.52 0.14 -2.68
CA THR A 109 -13.53 0.25 -1.63
C THR A 109 -13.65 -1.01 -0.77
N ALA A 110 -13.75 -2.19 -1.38
CA ALA A 110 -13.96 -3.44 -0.66
C ALA A 110 -12.66 -4.08 -0.17
N GLY A 111 -11.55 -3.87 -0.88
CA GLY A 111 -10.24 -4.43 -0.50
C GLY A 111 -9.49 -3.54 0.49
N LEU A 112 -9.21 -2.30 0.09
CA LEU A 112 -8.39 -1.37 0.88
C LEU A 112 -9.19 -0.61 1.94
N GLY A 113 -10.47 -0.33 1.70
CA GLY A 113 -11.32 0.43 2.62
C GLY A 113 -11.28 -0.09 4.07
N PRO A 114 -11.51 -1.39 4.34
CA PRO A 114 -11.41 -1.96 5.69
C PRO A 114 -10.02 -1.80 6.31
N ILE A 115 -8.95 -1.94 5.52
CA ILE A 115 -7.56 -1.85 5.98
C ILE A 115 -7.22 -0.40 6.39
N ILE A 116 -7.63 0.57 5.57
CA ILE A 116 -7.50 2.01 5.87
C ILE A 116 -8.25 2.34 7.16
N SER A 117 -9.49 1.86 7.30
CA SER A 117 -10.30 2.07 8.50
C SER A 117 -9.63 1.51 9.76
N LEU A 118 -9.13 0.27 9.70
CA LEU A 118 -8.42 -0.35 10.82
C LEU A 118 -7.15 0.42 11.18
N ALA A 119 -6.37 0.86 10.18
CA ALA A 119 -5.18 1.67 10.43
C ALA A 119 -5.53 3.01 11.09
N THR A 120 -6.62 3.65 10.67
CA THR A 120 -7.12 4.89 11.29
C THR A 120 -7.56 4.66 12.73
N TYR A 121 -8.23 3.54 13.04
CA TYR A 121 -8.56 3.21 14.42
C TYR A 121 -7.31 2.97 15.28
N THR A 122 -6.29 2.30 14.74
CA THR A 122 -5.00 2.15 15.44
C THR A 122 -4.35 3.50 15.73
N LEU A 123 -4.35 4.43 14.75
CA LEU A 123 -3.83 5.78 14.94
C LEU A 123 -4.53 6.49 16.10
N ILE A 124 -5.87 6.45 16.14
CA ILE A 124 -6.66 7.06 17.23
C ILE A 124 -6.29 6.45 18.59
N VAL A 125 -6.11 5.13 18.67
CA VAL A 125 -5.71 4.46 19.92
C VAL A 125 -4.32 4.94 20.38
N LEU A 126 -3.36 5.05 19.47
CA LEU A 126 -2.02 5.56 19.79
C LEU A 126 -2.06 7.03 20.25
N GLU A 127 -2.88 7.87 19.64
CA GLU A 127 -3.09 9.25 20.08
C GLU A 127 -3.71 9.34 21.47
N ILE A 128 -4.67 8.45 21.80
CA ILE A 128 -5.24 8.37 23.15
C ILE A 128 -4.15 8.00 24.16
N LEU A 129 -3.28 7.03 23.85
CA LEU A 129 -2.16 6.66 24.72
C LEU A 129 -1.16 7.81 24.87
N PHE A 130 -0.89 8.55 23.79
CA PHE A 130 -0.04 9.74 23.84
C PHE A 130 -0.59 10.79 24.82
N ILE A 131 -1.88 11.14 24.66
CA ILE A 131 -2.57 12.11 25.54
C ILE A 131 -2.59 11.60 26.98
N LEU A 132 -2.87 10.31 27.19
CA LEU A 132 -2.84 9.69 28.51
C LEU A 132 -1.46 9.82 29.18
N GLY A 133 -0.39 9.59 28.41
CA GLY A 133 0.98 9.79 28.87
C GLY A 133 1.26 11.23 29.28
N LEU A 134 0.85 12.20 28.46
CA LEU A 134 1.00 13.63 28.79
C LEU A 134 0.25 13.99 30.09
N ILE A 135 -0.96 13.47 30.27
CA ILE A 135 -1.75 13.72 31.47
C ILE A 135 -1.00 13.27 32.72
N PHE A 136 -0.47 12.05 32.74
CA PHE A 136 0.23 11.53 33.92
C PHE A 136 1.59 12.16 34.13
N GLN A 137 2.37 12.40 33.08
CA GLN A 137 3.68 13.04 33.21
C GLN A 137 3.56 14.48 33.74
N GLN A 138 2.62 15.27 33.20
CA GLN A 138 2.52 16.70 33.53
C GLN A 138 1.63 16.99 34.75
N PHE A 139 0.61 16.15 34.99
CA PHE A 139 -0.40 16.40 36.03
C PHE A 139 -0.37 15.40 37.18
N PHE A 140 0.61 14.50 37.29
CA PHE A 140 0.76 13.54 38.40
C PHE A 140 0.44 14.15 39.77
N ALA A 141 1.19 15.18 40.17
CA ALA A 141 1.01 15.82 41.46
C ALA A 141 -0.38 16.47 41.61
N LYS A 142 -0.95 17.02 40.53
CA LYS A 142 -2.30 17.62 40.56
C LYS A 142 -3.38 16.55 40.75
N ILE A 143 -3.29 15.42 40.03
CA ILE A 143 -4.22 14.29 40.15
C ILE A 143 -4.15 13.72 41.57
N LEU A 144 -2.94 13.58 42.12
CA LEU A 144 -2.73 13.09 43.48
C LEU A 144 -3.38 14.03 44.51
N VAL A 145 -3.16 15.35 44.42
CA VAL A 145 -3.80 16.34 45.31
C VAL A 145 -5.33 16.31 45.21
N ILE A 146 -5.90 16.21 44.00
CA ILE A 146 -7.35 16.08 43.82
C ILE A 146 -7.85 14.81 44.50
N GLY A 147 -7.09 13.72 44.38
CA GLY A 147 -7.36 12.48 45.10
C GLY A 147 -7.37 12.66 46.62
N VAL A 148 -6.36 13.34 47.18
CA VAL A 148 -6.29 13.68 48.62
C VAL A 148 -7.50 14.51 49.04
N LEU A 149 -7.85 15.53 48.27
CA LEU A 149 -8.99 16.41 48.55
C LEU A 149 -10.31 15.64 48.57
N LEU A 150 -10.55 14.79 47.58
CA LEU A 150 -11.75 13.94 47.54
C LEU A 150 -11.74 12.88 48.65
N TYR A 151 -10.56 12.42 49.06
CA TYR A 151 -10.42 11.53 50.21
C TYR A 151 -10.79 12.22 51.53
N SER A 152 -10.59 13.54 51.61
CA SER A 152 -10.80 14.38 52.80
C SER A 152 -12.26 14.78 53.07
N VAL A 153 -13.17 14.50 52.14
CA VAL A 153 -14.57 14.92 52.26
C VAL A 153 -15.26 14.18 53.42
N PRO A 154 -15.99 14.89 54.29
CA PRO A 154 -16.70 14.29 55.43
C PRO A 154 -17.64 13.14 55.04
N PHE A 155 -17.94 12.28 56.01
CA PHE A 155 -18.85 11.13 55.85
C PHE A 155 -18.45 10.11 54.78
N ARG A 156 -17.20 10.15 54.29
CA ARG A 156 -16.65 9.24 53.28
C ARG A 156 -17.41 9.24 51.94
N ILE A 157 -18.11 10.34 51.60
CA ILE A 157 -18.96 10.41 50.40
C ILE A 157 -18.13 10.15 49.13
N THR A 158 -16.96 10.77 49.02
CA THR A 158 -16.08 10.69 47.85
C THR A 158 -14.79 9.89 48.11
N ARG A 159 -14.68 9.24 49.28
CA ARG A 159 -13.43 8.57 49.70
C ARG A 159 -12.96 7.49 48.73
N GLY A 160 -13.90 6.73 48.15
CA GLY A 160 -13.59 5.73 47.12
C GLY A 160 -12.96 6.36 45.88
N ALA A 161 -13.55 7.43 45.36
CA ALA A 161 -13.03 8.17 44.21
C ALA A 161 -11.67 8.80 44.52
N GLY A 162 -11.50 9.37 45.72
CA GLY A 162 -10.22 9.92 46.18
C GLY A 162 -9.11 8.86 46.23
N ALA A 163 -9.38 7.71 46.85
CA ALA A 163 -8.44 6.59 46.91
C ALA A 163 -8.08 6.05 45.51
N SER A 164 -9.06 5.97 44.60
CA SER A 164 -8.83 5.58 43.21
C SER A 164 -7.94 6.56 42.46
N LEU A 165 -8.14 7.88 42.60
CA LEU A 165 -7.28 8.87 41.97
C LEU A 165 -5.86 8.87 42.52
N ILE A 166 -5.70 8.71 43.85
CA ILE A 166 -4.38 8.56 44.46
C ILE A 166 -3.68 7.32 43.88
N ALA A 167 -4.34 6.16 43.91
CA ALA A 167 -3.78 4.92 43.38
C ALA A 167 -3.44 5.02 41.88
N MET A 168 -4.34 5.61 41.09
CA MET A 168 -4.18 5.78 39.65
C MET A 168 -2.98 6.67 39.35
N SER A 169 -2.85 7.81 40.05
CA SER A 169 -1.71 8.71 39.88
C SER A 169 -0.38 8.02 40.16
N ILE A 170 -0.30 7.20 41.20
CA ILE A 170 0.92 6.46 41.55
C ILE A 170 1.24 5.40 40.48
N ILE A 171 0.27 4.55 40.17
CA ILE A 171 0.49 3.38 39.31
C ILE A 171 0.74 3.80 37.86
N PHE A 172 -0.04 4.72 37.31
CA PHE A 172 0.16 5.14 35.93
C PHE A 172 1.45 5.94 35.76
N THR A 173 1.87 6.72 36.76
CA THR A 173 3.15 7.45 36.66
C THR A 173 4.36 6.51 36.69
N LEU A 174 4.28 5.38 37.41
CA LEU A 174 5.35 4.38 37.42
C LEU A 174 5.29 3.44 36.23
N ALA A 175 4.11 2.93 35.91
CA ALA A 175 4.00 1.78 35.02
C ALA A 175 3.73 2.18 33.57
N LEU A 176 2.98 3.26 33.29
CA LEU A 176 2.69 3.64 31.90
C LEU A 176 3.96 3.81 31.03
N PRO A 177 5.07 4.40 31.53
CA PRO A 177 6.32 4.49 30.77
C PRO A 177 6.98 3.16 30.43
N LEU A 178 6.62 2.07 31.12
CA LEU A 178 7.14 0.72 30.88
C LEU A 178 6.36 -0.03 29.79
N LEU A 179 5.32 0.58 29.21
CA LEU A 179 4.55 0.01 28.10
C LEU A 179 5.43 -0.42 26.90
N PRO A 180 6.45 0.36 26.45
CA PRO A 180 7.35 -0.05 25.37
C PRO A 180 8.05 -1.37 25.67
N ALA A 181 8.66 -1.49 26.84
CA ALA A 181 9.36 -2.70 27.28
C ALA A 181 8.40 -3.89 27.41
N PHE A 182 7.18 -3.65 27.88
CA PHE A 182 6.12 -4.66 27.89
C PHE A 182 5.80 -5.13 26.47
N ALA A 183 5.56 -4.20 25.53
CA ALA A 183 5.21 -4.56 24.17
C ALA A 183 6.32 -5.36 23.49
N GLU A 184 7.58 -4.92 23.59
CA GLU A 184 8.74 -5.61 23.01
C GLU A 184 8.91 -7.05 23.51
N ALA A 185 8.55 -7.33 24.77
CA ALA A 185 8.63 -8.68 25.33
C ALA A 185 7.66 -9.69 24.67
N PHE A 186 6.61 -9.22 23.99
CA PHE A 186 5.58 -10.06 23.36
C PHE A 186 5.57 -9.99 21.83
N VAL A 187 6.44 -9.18 21.21
CA VAL A 187 6.52 -9.05 19.75
C VAL A 187 7.45 -10.10 19.15
N VAL A 188 6.89 -10.94 18.27
CA VAL A 188 7.65 -11.96 17.50
C VAL A 188 8.00 -11.47 16.10
N GLU A 189 7.12 -10.66 15.50
CA GLU A 189 7.30 -10.07 14.16
C GLU A 189 6.88 -8.60 14.23
N SER A 190 7.79 -7.69 13.88
CA SER A 190 7.58 -6.25 14.03
C SER A 190 6.58 -5.72 13.01
N ALA A 191 5.52 -5.08 13.50
CA ALA A 191 4.55 -4.39 12.66
C ALA A 191 5.20 -3.29 11.80
N GLU A 192 6.22 -2.61 12.34
CA GLU A 192 6.96 -1.54 11.65
C GLU A 192 7.65 -2.06 10.39
N LYS A 193 8.30 -3.22 10.49
CA LYS A 193 8.97 -3.87 9.35
C LYS A 193 7.95 -4.27 8.28
N ASN A 194 6.84 -4.89 8.69
CA ASN A 194 5.78 -5.32 7.77
C ASN A 194 5.13 -4.14 7.03
N ILE A 195 4.93 -3.00 7.71
CA ILE A 195 4.45 -1.78 7.07
C ILE A 195 5.47 -1.27 6.06
N SER A 196 6.74 -1.19 6.45
CA SER A 196 7.81 -0.66 5.59
C SER A 196 7.96 -1.46 4.30
N GLU A 197 7.95 -2.80 4.38
CA GLU A 197 7.99 -3.67 3.20
C GLU A 197 6.79 -3.47 2.26
N VAL A 198 5.60 -3.20 2.81
CA VAL A 198 4.41 -2.90 2.02
C VAL A 198 4.53 -1.53 1.35
N ILE A 199 4.98 -0.50 2.08
CA ILE A 199 5.19 0.84 1.54
C ILE A 199 6.21 0.79 0.41
N GLU A 200 7.32 0.06 0.56
CA GLU A 200 8.34 -0.10 -0.48
C GLU A 200 7.77 -0.78 -1.74
N LYS A 201 6.97 -1.86 -1.56
CA LYS A 201 6.29 -2.53 -2.67
C LYS A 201 5.34 -1.60 -3.42
N ILE A 202 4.58 -0.76 -2.71
CA ILE A 202 3.66 0.22 -3.31
C ILE A 202 4.45 1.37 -3.98
N GLY A 203 5.51 1.85 -3.34
CA GLY A 203 6.32 3.00 -3.80
C GLY A 203 7.31 2.69 -4.92
N SER A 204 7.60 1.42 -5.20
CA SER A 204 8.52 0.99 -6.27
C SER A 204 8.07 1.37 -7.70
N ILE A 205 6.83 1.82 -7.88
CA ILE A 205 6.34 2.37 -9.15
C ILE A 205 5.91 3.80 -8.87
N ASN A 206 6.67 4.76 -9.38
CA ASN A 206 6.47 6.20 -9.19
C ASN A 206 5.26 6.69 -10.01
N VAL A 207 4.06 6.16 -9.73
CA VAL A 207 2.84 6.51 -10.48
C VAL A 207 2.45 7.97 -10.28
N GLU A 208 2.78 8.56 -9.13
CA GLU A 208 2.62 10.01 -8.91
C GLU A 208 3.46 10.82 -9.91
N GLU A 209 4.68 10.38 -10.20
CA GLU A 209 5.56 11.04 -11.15
C GLU A 209 5.19 10.70 -12.59
N TRP A 210 4.93 9.42 -12.88
CA TRP A 210 4.77 8.90 -14.24
C TRP A 210 3.34 9.00 -14.78
N GLY A 211 2.33 9.14 -13.93
CA GLY A 211 0.91 9.23 -14.30
C GLY A 211 0.35 7.94 -14.91
N ILE A 212 -0.97 7.93 -15.16
CA ILE A 212 -1.66 6.84 -15.86
C ILE A 212 -2.55 7.43 -16.94
N VAL A 213 -2.48 6.86 -18.14
CA VAL A 213 -3.39 7.13 -19.24
C VAL A 213 -3.92 5.83 -19.84
N PHE A 214 -5.19 5.83 -20.27
CA PHE A 214 -5.83 4.69 -20.91
C PHE A 214 -5.81 4.85 -22.42
N VAL A 215 -5.10 3.97 -23.12
CA VAL A 215 -4.82 4.12 -24.55
C VAL A 215 -5.27 2.89 -25.31
N LYS A 216 -5.92 3.09 -26.45
CA LYS A 216 -6.05 2.06 -27.49
C LYS A 216 -5.21 2.47 -28.69
N GLY A 217 -4.46 1.54 -29.26
CA GLY A 217 -3.70 1.87 -30.45
C GLY A 217 -3.70 0.81 -31.51
N GLN A 218 -3.54 1.23 -32.75
CA GLN A 218 -3.54 0.35 -33.91
C GLN A 218 -2.11 0.24 -34.45
N ILE A 219 -1.65 -1.00 -34.62
CA ILE A 219 -0.36 -1.29 -35.26
C ILE A 219 -0.61 -1.59 -36.73
N LEU A 220 -0.01 -0.80 -37.60
CA LEU A 220 -0.11 -0.93 -39.05
C LEU A 220 1.26 -1.25 -39.65
N ASP A 221 1.26 -2.02 -40.74
CA ASP A 221 2.45 -2.25 -41.55
C ASP A 221 2.78 -1.01 -42.43
N LYS A 222 3.85 -1.09 -43.22
CA LYS A 222 4.26 0.03 -44.09
C LYS A 222 3.20 0.42 -45.14
N LYS A 223 2.33 -0.50 -45.55
CA LYS A 223 1.24 -0.26 -46.51
C LYS A 223 -0.07 0.16 -45.84
N GLY A 224 -0.11 0.23 -44.51
CA GLY A 224 -1.30 0.61 -43.76
C GLY A 224 -2.23 -0.56 -43.43
N GLN A 225 -1.77 -1.81 -43.60
CA GLN A 225 -2.55 -2.99 -43.22
C GLN A 225 -2.38 -3.28 -41.71
N PRO A 226 -3.44 -3.71 -41.02
CA PRO A 226 -3.36 -4.02 -39.60
C PRO A 226 -2.50 -5.25 -39.31
N ILE A 227 -1.68 -5.17 -38.26
CA ILE A 227 -0.83 -6.27 -37.80
C ILE A 227 -1.55 -7.05 -36.70
N ALA A 228 -2.23 -8.13 -37.07
CA ALA A 228 -2.88 -9.03 -36.12
C ALA A 228 -1.87 -9.85 -35.31
N GLY A 229 -1.93 -9.76 -33.98
CA GLY A 229 -1.09 -10.53 -33.07
C GLY A 229 0.34 -9.99 -32.86
N ALA A 230 0.66 -8.78 -33.30
CA ALA A 230 1.84 -8.05 -32.82
C ALA A 230 1.85 -7.90 -31.30
N PHE A 231 3.00 -8.16 -30.70
CA PHE A 231 3.26 -8.00 -29.27
C PHE A 231 4.02 -6.70 -29.03
N THR A 232 3.38 -5.75 -28.38
CA THR A 232 3.98 -4.46 -28.03
C THR A 232 4.58 -4.52 -26.64
N LYS A 233 5.79 -3.99 -26.47
CA LYS A 233 6.46 -3.81 -25.18
C LYS A 233 6.74 -2.33 -25.00
N TRP A 234 6.42 -1.83 -23.81
CA TRP A 234 6.49 -0.42 -23.45
C TRP A 234 7.49 -0.22 -22.33
N TYR A 235 8.40 0.74 -22.52
CA TYR A 235 9.43 1.09 -21.56
C TYR A 235 9.34 2.58 -21.21
N ALA A 236 9.38 2.92 -19.93
CA ALA A 236 9.47 4.31 -19.47
C ALA A 236 10.93 4.74 -19.44
N LYS A 237 11.25 5.87 -20.10
CA LYS A 237 12.58 6.49 -20.07
C LYS A 237 12.70 7.38 -18.83
N HIS A 238 13.75 7.18 -18.04
CA HIS A 238 14.10 8.05 -16.91
C HIS A 238 15.61 8.35 -16.91
N SER A 239 16.03 9.30 -16.07
CA SER A 239 17.41 9.81 -16.00
C SER A 239 18.50 8.75 -15.72
N GLY A 240 18.12 7.54 -15.31
CA GLY A 240 19.03 6.41 -15.02
C GLY A 240 18.84 5.17 -15.90
N GLY A 241 17.97 5.21 -16.93
CA GLY A 241 17.76 4.07 -17.83
C GLY A 241 16.33 3.92 -18.36
N GLU A 242 16.01 2.71 -18.83
CA GLU A 242 14.68 2.34 -19.33
C GLU A 242 14.08 1.22 -18.48
N ASN A 243 12.89 1.44 -17.94
CA ASN A 243 12.18 0.44 -17.14
C ASN A 243 11.03 -0.17 -17.94
N PHE A 244 10.94 -1.50 -17.99
CA PHE A 244 9.81 -2.18 -18.61
C PHE A 244 8.53 -1.93 -17.80
N VAL A 245 7.47 -1.49 -18.48
CA VAL A 245 6.23 -1.07 -17.83
C VAL A 245 5.08 -2.01 -18.13
N ALA A 246 4.84 -2.29 -19.41
CA ALA A 246 3.68 -3.04 -19.87
C ALA A 246 3.92 -3.71 -21.21
N SER A 247 3.09 -4.72 -21.50
CA SER A 247 3.03 -5.34 -22.82
C SER A 247 1.61 -5.74 -23.21
N TYR A 248 1.28 -5.50 -24.48
CA TYR A 248 -0.06 -5.72 -25.03
C TYR A 248 0.00 -6.41 -26.39
N LEU A 249 -0.88 -7.38 -26.58
CA LEU A 249 -1.07 -8.10 -27.83
C LEU A 249 -2.17 -7.39 -28.63
N THR A 250 -1.96 -7.31 -29.93
CA THR A 250 -2.95 -6.77 -30.86
C THR A 250 -3.99 -7.83 -31.23
N SER A 251 -5.24 -7.38 -31.34
CA SER A 251 -6.39 -8.12 -31.86
C SER A 251 -6.28 -8.39 -33.36
N GLU A 252 -7.25 -9.10 -33.94
CA GLU A 252 -7.26 -9.41 -35.38
C GLU A 252 -7.28 -8.15 -36.27
N ASP A 253 -7.81 -7.03 -35.77
CA ASP A 253 -7.84 -5.74 -36.48
C ASP A 253 -6.59 -4.88 -36.22
N GLY A 254 -5.55 -5.45 -35.61
CA GLY A 254 -4.28 -4.78 -35.30
C GLY A 254 -4.34 -3.84 -34.09
N TRP A 255 -5.44 -3.82 -33.34
CA TRP A 255 -5.60 -2.96 -32.16
C TRP A 255 -5.05 -3.61 -30.90
N PHE A 256 -4.15 -2.94 -30.19
CA PHE A 256 -3.82 -3.25 -28.80
C PHE A 256 -4.70 -2.45 -27.85
N ASN A 257 -5.01 -3.03 -26.69
CA ASN A 257 -5.88 -2.42 -25.69
C ASN A 257 -5.13 -2.22 -24.36
N ALA A 258 -4.65 -0.99 -24.14
CA ALA A 258 -4.15 -0.53 -22.85
C ALA A 258 -5.24 0.26 -22.09
N GLY A 259 -6.49 -0.12 -22.25
CA GLY A 259 -7.64 0.49 -21.59
C GLY A 259 -7.94 -0.06 -20.19
N ARG A 260 -9.00 0.47 -19.58
CA ARG A 260 -9.52 0.04 -18.26
C ARG A 260 -9.98 -1.43 -18.28
N PRO A 261 -10.00 -2.12 -17.13
CA PRO A 261 -9.56 -1.66 -15.81
C PRO A 261 -8.12 -2.07 -15.46
N TYR A 262 -7.48 -2.93 -16.26
CA TYR A 262 -6.17 -3.53 -15.92
C TYR A 262 -5.02 -3.10 -16.85
N GLY A 263 -5.31 -2.30 -17.88
CA GLY A 263 -4.32 -1.77 -18.82
C GLY A 263 -3.59 -0.53 -18.28
N GLY A 264 -3.49 0.51 -19.09
CA GLY A 264 -2.82 1.77 -18.77
C GLY A 264 -1.42 1.88 -19.38
N LEU A 265 -0.97 3.12 -19.56
CA LEU A 265 0.42 3.48 -19.86
C LEU A 265 0.82 4.70 -19.03
N PRO A 266 2.12 4.92 -18.78
CA PRO A 266 2.59 6.18 -18.21
C PRO A 266 2.23 7.37 -19.09
N TYR A 267 1.89 8.51 -18.46
CA TYR A 267 1.48 9.73 -19.15
C TYR A 267 2.52 10.84 -19.10
N ASN A 268 3.22 11.01 -17.98
CA ASN A 268 4.12 12.13 -17.73
C ASN A 268 5.59 11.84 -18.08
N VAL A 269 5.86 10.70 -18.74
CA VAL A 269 7.22 10.27 -19.11
C VAL A 269 7.25 9.79 -20.56
N LEU A 270 8.41 9.97 -21.20
CA LEU A 270 8.63 9.47 -22.56
C LEU A 270 8.64 7.94 -22.57
N LEU A 271 7.97 7.37 -23.56
CA LEU A 271 7.86 5.93 -23.72
C LEU A 271 8.69 5.45 -24.89
N ARG A 272 9.47 4.37 -24.72
CA ARG A 272 9.99 3.60 -25.85
C ARG A 272 9.05 2.44 -26.17
N LEU A 273 8.69 2.34 -27.44
CA LEU A 273 7.93 1.22 -27.97
C LEU A 273 8.85 0.21 -28.64
N GLU A 274 8.62 -1.06 -28.34
CA GLU A 274 9.19 -2.18 -29.07
C GLU A 274 8.07 -3.10 -29.56
N VAL A 275 8.01 -3.31 -30.87
CA VAL A 275 7.00 -4.19 -31.50
C VAL A 275 7.68 -5.47 -31.95
N ILE A 276 7.18 -6.60 -31.46
CA ILE A 276 7.68 -7.93 -31.80
C ILE A 276 6.57 -8.68 -32.53
N TYR A 277 6.91 -9.31 -33.65
CA TYR A 277 6.00 -10.15 -34.41
C TYR A 277 6.75 -11.32 -35.02
N CYS A 278 6.21 -12.54 -34.94
CA CYS A 278 6.86 -13.77 -35.44
C CYS A 278 8.30 -13.96 -34.92
N GLY A 279 8.57 -13.57 -33.66
CA GLY A 279 9.90 -13.63 -33.05
C GLY A 279 10.92 -12.60 -33.58
N VAL A 280 10.52 -11.66 -34.45
CA VAL A 280 11.39 -10.59 -34.95
C VAL A 280 10.92 -9.21 -34.50
N LYS A 281 11.89 -8.32 -34.24
CA LYS A 281 11.63 -6.92 -33.90
C LYS A 281 11.30 -6.11 -35.15
N LEU A 282 10.15 -5.43 -35.12
CA LEU A 282 9.71 -4.46 -36.11
C LEU A 282 10.15 -3.05 -35.68
N ILE A 283 10.40 -2.19 -36.66
CA ILE A 283 10.82 -0.80 -36.41
C ILE A 283 9.62 0.12 -36.65
N PRO A 284 9.04 0.72 -35.60
CA PRO A 284 7.96 1.69 -35.74
C PRO A 284 8.46 3.01 -36.33
N GLU A 285 7.55 3.80 -36.89
CA GLU A 285 7.85 5.17 -37.31
C GLU A 285 8.21 6.06 -36.12
N LEU A 286 7.48 5.88 -35.02
CA LEU A 286 7.69 6.50 -33.72
C LEU A 286 8.23 5.45 -32.75
N GLU A 287 9.54 5.45 -32.51
CA GLU A 287 10.18 4.58 -31.50
C GLU A 287 10.07 5.16 -30.08
N THR A 288 10.17 6.49 -29.97
CA THR A 288 9.93 7.22 -28.73
C THR A 288 8.63 7.99 -28.88
N ILE A 289 7.75 7.84 -27.90
CA ILE A 289 6.40 8.40 -27.88
C ILE A 289 6.32 9.37 -26.69
N ASP A 290 5.88 10.59 -26.97
CA ASP A 290 5.53 11.61 -26.00
C ASP A 290 4.02 11.58 -25.78
N PRO A 291 3.52 11.03 -24.64
CA PRO A 291 2.09 10.87 -24.40
C PRO A 291 1.29 12.18 -24.50
N HIS A 292 1.91 13.34 -24.25
CA HIS A 292 1.22 14.62 -24.34
C HIS A 292 1.01 15.12 -25.77
N LYS A 293 1.78 14.61 -26.74
CA LYS A 293 1.75 15.04 -28.14
C LYS A 293 1.20 13.97 -29.09
N ASP A 294 1.62 12.73 -28.89
CA ASP A 294 1.38 11.64 -29.83
C ASP A 294 0.05 10.91 -29.56
N PHE A 295 -0.48 11.02 -28.34
CA PHE A 295 -1.77 10.46 -27.99
C PHE A 295 -2.91 11.43 -28.32
N ILE A 296 -3.89 10.94 -29.08
CA ILE A 296 -5.06 11.71 -29.50
C ILE A 296 -6.17 11.48 -28.48
N TYR A 297 -6.60 12.53 -27.78
CA TYR A 297 -7.70 12.46 -26.82
C TYR A 297 -9.04 12.34 -27.55
N ASP A 298 -9.77 11.24 -27.31
CA ASP A 298 -11.10 10.99 -27.87
C ASP A 298 -11.90 10.02 -26.98
N PRO A 299 -12.29 10.44 -25.76
CA PRO A 299 -12.91 9.56 -24.76
C PRO A 299 -14.32 9.06 -25.15
N LEU A 300 -14.92 9.61 -26.22
CA LEU A 300 -16.25 9.22 -26.69
C LEU A 300 -16.20 7.99 -27.60
N LYS A 301 -15.03 7.66 -28.16
CA LYS A 301 -14.87 6.55 -29.10
C LYS A 301 -14.91 5.18 -28.43
N ASP A 302 -14.39 5.07 -27.21
CA ASP A 302 -14.46 3.83 -26.43
C ASP A 302 -14.48 4.13 -24.93
N PRO A 303 -15.44 3.60 -24.16
CA PRO A 303 -15.52 3.85 -22.72
C PRO A 303 -14.29 3.33 -21.93
N ASN A 304 -13.51 2.42 -22.51
CA ASN A 304 -12.35 1.83 -21.85
C ASN A 304 -11.03 2.58 -22.14
N ALA A 305 -11.00 3.55 -23.06
CA ALA A 305 -9.81 4.29 -23.41
C ALA A 305 -10.11 5.78 -23.61
N ASP A 306 -9.27 6.64 -23.06
CA ASP A 306 -9.42 8.10 -23.20
C ASP A 306 -8.63 8.61 -24.41
N TYR A 307 -7.59 7.88 -24.80
CA TYR A 307 -6.67 8.26 -25.86
C TYR A 307 -6.46 7.17 -26.90
N PHE A 308 -6.09 7.61 -28.10
CA PHE A 308 -5.84 6.76 -29.25
C PHE A 308 -4.50 7.07 -29.92
N ILE A 309 -3.84 6.04 -30.44
CA ILE A 309 -2.60 6.19 -31.22
C ILE A 309 -2.57 5.22 -32.40
N THR A 310 -2.06 5.67 -33.54
CA THR A 310 -1.81 4.80 -34.70
C THR A 310 -0.31 4.73 -34.95
N LEU A 311 0.23 3.52 -34.99
CA LEU A 311 1.67 3.27 -35.08
C LEU A 311 1.96 2.45 -36.32
N LYS A 312 2.67 3.06 -37.26
CA LYS A 312 3.01 2.45 -38.53
C LYS A 312 4.44 1.91 -38.53
N MET A 313 4.67 0.72 -39.08
CA MET A 313 6.01 0.12 -39.15
C MET A 313 6.76 0.59 -40.41
N LYS A 314 8.02 1.02 -40.25
CA LYS A 314 8.85 1.51 -41.36
C LYS A 314 9.35 0.39 -42.27
N ASN A 315 9.65 -0.76 -41.68
CA ASN A 315 10.50 -1.79 -42.26
C ASN A 315 9.81 -3.14 -42.48
N ALA A 316 8.49 -3.22 -42.37
CA ALA A 316 7.76 -4.48 -42.52
C ALA A 316 6.46 -4.31 -43.31
N VAL A 317 6.12 -5.35 -44.09
CA VAL A 317 4.86 -5.51 -44.81
C VAL A 317 4.30 -6.89 -44.49
N ILE A 318 3.01 -6.97 -44.23
CA ILE A 318 2.33 -8.22 -43.93
C ILE A 318 1.69 -8.76 -45.20
N ILE A 319 1.89 -10.06 -45.43
CA ILE A 319 1.24 -10.77 -46.54
C ILE A 319 -0.03 -11.46 -46.04
N ASP A 320 0.09 -12.13 -44.90
CA ASP A 320 -0.98 -12.89 -44.27
C ASP A 320 -0.68 -13.08 -42.77
N LYS A 321 -1.60 -13.70 -42.03
CA LYS A 321 -1.46 -14.01 -40.62
C LYS A 321 -0.16 -14.79 -40.37
N TYR A 322 0.73 -14.16 -39.59
CA TYR A 322 2.08 -14.65 -39.27
C TYR A 322 2.99 -14.93 -40.48
N PHE A 323 2.79 -14.18 -41.56
CA PHE A 323 3.65 -14.18 -42.74
C PHE A 323 4.04 -12.75 -43.09
N ILE A 324 5.31 -12.42 -42.86
CA ILE A 324 5.83 -11.06 -43.02
C ILE A 324 7.06 -10.99 -43.92
N ILE A 325 7.23 -9.82 -44.50
CA ILE A 325 8.44 -9.40 -45.18
C ILE A 325 8.99 -8.19 -44.45
N LYS A 326 10.26 -8.26 -44.09
CA LYS A 326 11.03 -7.18 -43.51
C LYS A 326 12.20 -6.83 -44.41
N SER A 327 12.63 -5.57 -44.41
CA SER A 327 13.83 -5.14 -45.14
C SER A 327 14.75 -4.34 -44.24
N SER A 328 16.07 -4.50 -44.41
CA SER A 328 17.06 -3.59 -43.80
C SER A 328 16.95 -2.17 -44.36
N ASN A 329 16.61 -2.02 -45.65
CA ASN A 329 16.32 -0.74 -46.27
C ASN A 329 14.81 -0.56 -46.48
N PRO A 330 14.14 0.30 -45.70
CA PRO A 330 12.69 0.44 -45.74
C PRO A 330 12.18 1.01 -47.06
N LYS A 331 12.99 1.67 -47.90
CA LYS A 331 12.55 2.25 -49.19
C LYS A 331 12.09 1.18 -50.19
N ILE A 332 12.69 -0.01 -50.15
CA ILE A 332 12.42 -1.11 -51.08
C ILE A 332 11.01 -1.66 -50.90
N LEU A 333 10.50 -1.64 -49.67
CA LEU A 333 9.15 -2.11 -49.37
C LEU A 333 8.06 -1.22 -49.98
N SER A 334 8.39 0.00 -50.40
CA SER A 334 7.47 0.88 -51.12
C SER A 334 7.23 0.43 -52.56
N SER A 335 8.23 -0.17 -53.22
CA SER A 335 8.12 -0.67 -54.59
C SER A 335 7.58 -2.12 -54.67
N LEU A 336 7.49 -2.79 -53.53
CA LEU A 336 7.06 -4.18 -53.41
C LEU A 336 5.60 -4.36 -53.89
N LYS A 337 5.40 -5.15 -54.94
CA LYS A 337 4.08 -5.67 -55.37
C LYS A 337 3.95 -7.12 -54.92
N ILE A 338 2.83 -7.43 -54.27
CA ILE A 338 2.53 -8.75 -53.71
C ILE A 338 1.34 -9.30 -54.47
N SER A 339 1.46 -10.50 -55.03
CA SER A 339 0.34 -11.26 -55.57
C SER A 339 0.32 -12.63 -54.91
N LYS A 340 -0.81 -12.97 -54.29
CA LYS A 340 -1.01 -14.22 -53.57
C LYS A 340 -2.02 -15.09 -54.29
N SER A 341 -1.65 -16.33 -54.57
CA SER A 341 -2.56 -17.41 -54.96
C SER A 341 -2.67 -18.41 -53.79
N LYS A 342 -3.42 -19.50 -53.97
CA LYS A 342 -3.65 -20.50 -52.92
C LYS A 342 -2.35 -21.17 -52.44
N ASP A 343 -1.43 -21.39 -53.38
CA ASP A 343 -0.22 -22.22 -53.15
C ASP A 343 1.08 -21.43 -53.41
N GLU A 344 0.98 -20.15 -53.76
CA GLU A 344 2.15 -19.32 -54.13
C GLU A 344 1.97 -17.86 -53.70
N VAL A 345 3.03 -17.28 -53.15
CA VAL A 345 3.17 -15.82 -52.98
C VAL A 345 4.28 -15.33 -53.90
N LYS A 346 3.94 -14.42 -54.82
CA LYS A 346 4.92 -13.73 -55.68
C LYS A 346 5.16 -12.31 -55.19
N LEU A 347 6.44 -11.97 -55.12
CA LEU A 347 6.94 -10.67 -54.71
C LEU A 347 7.73 -10.08 -55.88
N LYS A 348 7.33 -8.90 -56.34
CA LYS A 348 8.08 -8.12 -57.33
C LYS A 348 8.58 -6.84 -56.67
N LEU A 349 9.87 -6.61 -56.71
CA LEU A 349 10.48 -5.43 -56.07
C LEU A 349 11.68 -4.93 -56.88
N ASN A 350 11.86 -3.61 -56.83
CA ASN A 350 13.02 -2.95 -57.41
C ASN A 350 13.90 -2.45 -56.28
N VAL A 351 15.16 -2.86 -56.31
CA VAL A 351 16.20 -2.57 -55.33
C VAL A 351 17.10 -1.50 -55.93
N SER A 352 17.16 -0.34 -55.26
CA SER A 352 17.98 0.79 -55.68
C SER A 352 19.32 0.89 -54.94
N GLU A 353 19.46 0.16 -53.83
CA GLU A 353 20.66 0.13 -52.97
C GLU A 353 20.74 -1.29 -52.38
N GLU A 354 21.95 -1.79 -52.12
CA GLU A 354 22.14 -3.09 -51.47
C GLU A 354 21.33 -3.21 -50.17
N SER A 355 20.64 -4.34 -50.01
CA SER A 355 19.76 -4.56 -48.87
C SER A 355 19.59 -6.04 -48.56
N THR A 356 19.02 -6.35 -47.40
CA THR A 356 18.64 -7.70 -47.03
C THR A 356 17.14 -7.74 -46.83
N LEU A 357 16.47 -8.61 -47.59
CA LEU A 357 15.06 -8.92 -47.44
C LEU A 357 14.92 -10.13 -46.52
N THR A 358 14.32 -9.93 -45.35
CA THR A 358 14.03 -10.99 -44.40
C THR A 358 12.57 -11.41 -44.54
N ILE A 359 12.34 -12.65 -44.94
CA ILE A 359 11.02 -13.25 -45.04
C ILE A 359 10.84 -14.17 -43.84
N VAL A 360 9.72 -14.01 -43.12
CA VAL A 360 9.41 -14.84 -41.94
C VAL A 360 8.07 -15.50 -42.14
N VAL A 361 8.05 -16.83 -42.02
CA VAL A 361 6.88 -17.65 -42.31
C VAL A 361 6.61 -18.60 -41.14
N HIS A 362 5.35 -18.73 -40.75
CA HIS A 362 4.90 -19.67 -39.73
C HIS A 362 5.07 -21.14 -40.17
N GLU A 363 5.40 -22.05 -39.25
CA GLU A 363 5.63 -23.48 -39.55
C GLU A 363 4.48 -24.15 -40.32
N ASP A 364 3.22 -23.89 -39.94
CA ASP A 364 2.00 -24.40 -40.60
C ASP A 364 1.82 -24.04 -42.10
N TYR A 365 2.58 -23.08 -42.68
CA TYR A 365 2.54 -22.81 -44.13
C TYR A 365 3.37 -23.79 -44.97
N ASN A 366 4.23 -24.58 -44.32
CA ASN A 366 5.12 -25.56 -44.96
C ASN A 366 5.88 -24.99 -46.19
N ALA A 367 6.58 -23.87 -45.98
CA ALA A 367 7.29 -23.15 -47.04
C ALA A 367 8.66 -23.80 -47.35
N ASP A 368 8.66 -24.94 -48.04
CA ASP A 368 9.88 -25.72 -48.26
C ASP A 368 10.89 -25.06 -49.23
N LYS A 369 10.46 -24.18 -50.13
CA LYS A 369 11.33 -23.59 -51.17
C LYS A 369 10.96 -22.14 -51.50
N ILE A 370 11.95 -21.24 -51.38
CA ILE A 370 11.88 -19.89 -51.94
C ILE A 370 12.69 -19.84 -53.23
N MET A 371 12.06 -19.48 -54.34
CA MET A 371 12.70 -19.32 -55.64
C MET A 371 12.98 -17.85 -55.93
N ILE A 372 14.25 -17.50 -56.18
CA ILE A 372 14.67 -16.16 -56.60
C ILE A 372 14.89 -16.19 -58.12
N ASN A 373 14.22 -15.30 -58.87
CA ASN A 373 14.32 -15.18 -60.33
C ASN A 373 14.18 -16.52 -61.07
N ASN A 374 13.31 -17.40 -60.55
CA ASN A 374 13.02 -18.72 -61.11
C ASN A 374 14.18 -19.74 -61.16
N THR A 375 15.36 -19.46 -60.57
CA THR A 375 16.57 -20.29 -60.77
C THR A 375 17.26 -20.76 -59.49
N GLN A 376 17.15 -20.04 -58.36
CA GLN A 376 17.78 -20.43 -57.10
C GLN A 376 16.75 -20.76 -56.03
N ALA A 377 16.72 -22.02 -55.58
CA ALA A 377 15.95 -22.46 -54.42
C ALA A 377 16.79 -22.25 -53.15
N LYS A 378 16.29 -21.45 -52.21
CA LYS A 378 16.94 -21.19 -50.92
C LYS A 378 16.16 -21.83 -49.77
N SER A 379 16.87 -22.56 -48.90
CA SER A 379 16.35 -23.07 -47.62
C SER A 379 16.37 -21.99 -46.54
N TYR A 380 15.64 -22.19 -45.43
CA TYR A 380 15.62 -21.23 -44.33
C TYR A 380 17.01 -21.08 -43.68
N ASP A 381 17.33 -19.85 -43.27
CA ASP A 381 18.62 -19.54 -42.62
C ASP A 381 18.55 -19.74 -41.10
N GLU A 382 17.39 -19.48 -40.49
CA GLU A 382 17.20 -19.55 -39.03
C GLU A 382 15.77 -20.00 -38.69
N VAL A 383 15.61 -20.70 -37.55
CA VAL A 383 14.30 -20.99 -36.95
C VAL A 383 14.15 -20.17 -35.68
N LYS A 384 13.12 -19.33 -35.60
CA LYS A 384 12.79 -18.55 -34.41
C LYS A 384 11.58 -19.12 -33.70
N SER A 385 11.73 -19.42 -32.41
CA SER A 385 10.59 -19.81 -31.58
C SER A 385 9.95 -18.59 -30.93
N TRP A 386 8.63 -18.44 -31.07
CA TRP A 386 7.86 -17.37 -30.46
C TRP A 386 6.48 -17.87 -30.03
N GLY A 387 6.19 -17.80 -28.73
CA GLY A 387 4.91 -18.27 -28.17
C GLY A 387 4.63 -19.76 -28.39
N GLN A 388 5.66 -20.61 -28.28
CA GLN A 388 5.62 -22.07 -28.51
C GLN A 388 5.42 -22.49 -29.98
N ILE A 389 5.60 -21.57 -30.92
CA ILE A 389 5.48 -21.81 -32.37
C ILE A 389 6.80 -21.47 -33.03
N ASN A 390 7.20 -22.24 -34.04
CA ASN A 390 8.39 -21.97 -34.82
C ASN A 390 8.08 -21.16 -36.08
N PHE A 391 9.00 -20.25 -36.40
CA PHE A 391 8.98 -19.39 -37.57
C PHE A 391 10.26 -19.59 -38.37
N TYR A 392 10.12 -19.88 -39.66
CA TYR A 392 11.23 -20.03 -40.59
C TYR A 392 11.62 -18.65 -41.14
N VAL A 393 12.90 -18.30 -40.99
CA VAL A 393 13.46 -17.01 -41.40
C VAL A 393 14.38 -17.21 -42.59
N TYR A 394 14.14 -16.45 -43.66
CA TYR A 394 14.93 -16.45 -44.88
C TYR A 394 15.47 -15.04 -45.09
N ASN A 395 16.79 -14.88 -45.04
CA ASN A 395 17.51 -13.64 -45.28
C ASN A 395 18.07 -13.65 -46.70
N ILE A 396 17.50 -12.84 -47.57
CA ILE A 396 17.90 -12.76 -48.97
C ILE A 396 18.69 -11.48 -49.16
N PRO A 397 20.02 -11.55 -49.35
CA PRO A 397 20.80 -10.38 -49.79
C PRO A 397 20.39 -10.04 -51.22
N LEU A 398 20.13 -8.76 -51.47
CA LEU A 398 19.71 -8.23 -52.75
C LEU A 398 20.62 -7.08 -53.13
N GLU A 399 21.28 -7.21 -54.28
CA GLU A 399 22.03 -6.15 -54.95
C GLU A 399 21.07 -5.25 -55.74
N GLU A 400 21.56 -4.14 -56.29
CA GLU A 400 20.75 -3.25 -57.14
C GLU A 400 20.17 -4.00 -58.35
N GLY A 401 18.85 -3.91 -58.56
CA GLY A 401 18.18 -4.64 -59.63
C GLY A 401 16.68 -4.89 -59.42
N SER A 402 16.06 -5.55 -60.39
CA SER A 402 14.67 -5.99 -60.32
C SER A 402 14.61 -7.47 -59.98
N TYR A 403 13.84 -7.84 -58.95
CA TYR A 403 13.73 -9.21 -58.48
C TYR A 403 12.29 -9.70 -58.50
N GLU A 404 12.11 -10.96 -58.88
CA GLU A 404 10.88 -11.72 -58.68
C GLU A 404 11.18 -12.88 -57.73
N ILE A 405 10.61 -12.82 -56.52
CA ILE A 405 10.74 -13.87 -55.50
C ILE A 405 9.41 -14.61 -55.41
N LYS A 406 9.47 -15.94 -55.55
CA LYS A 406 8.31 -16.83 -55.46
C LYS A 406 8.46 -17.73 -54.25
N ILE A 407 7.43 -17.76 -53.42
CA ILE A 407 7.38 -18.56 -52.20
C ILE A 407 6.26 -19.56 -52.39
N LEU A 408 6.62 -20.83 -52.49
CA LEU A 408 5.66 -21.92 -52.56
C LEU A 408 5.20 -22.25 -51.15
N ILE A 409 3.89 -22.24 -50.93
CA ILE A 409 3.27 -22.51 -49.63
C ILE A 409 2.25 -23.63 -49.81
N ASN A 410 2.16 -24.51 -48.82
CA ASN A 410 1.14 -25.56 -48.77
C ASN A 410 0.56 -25.59 -47.36
N PRO A 411 -0.38 -24.69 -47.03
CA PRO A 411 -0.91 -24.58 -45.68
C PRO A 411 -1.71 -25.84 -45.33
N GLU A 412 -1.19 -26.63 -44.39
CA GLU A 412 -1.78 -27.94 -44.07
C GLU A 412 -3.11 -27.80 -43.30
N GLN A 413 -3.30 -26.73 -42.52
CA GLN A 413 -4.49 -26.47 -41.68
C GLN A 413 -4.67 -24.96 -41.34
N ARG A 414 -5.65 -24.63 -40.48
CA ARG A 414 -5.82 -23.27 -39.90
C ARG A 414 -4.60 -22.92 -39.03
N ILE A 415 -3.92 -21.84 -39.37
CA ILE A 415 -2.69 -21.38 -38.73
C ILE A 415 -2.91 -21.17 -37.22
N ARG A 416 -2.07 -21.81 -36.40
CA ARG A 416 -2.13 -21.72 -34.93
C ARG A 416 -1.71 -20.34 -34.43
N ASN A 417 -2.28 -19.91 -33.31
CA ASN A 417 -1.91 -18.65 -32.66
C ASN A 417 -0.81 -18.88 -31.61
N PRO A 418 0.24 -18.04 -31.56
CA PRO A 418 1.24 -18.07 -30.50
C PRO A 418 0.60 -17.87 -29.13
N ARG A 419 1.06 -18.63 -28.13
CA ARG A 419 0.65 -18.47 -26.73
C ARG A 419 1.49 -17.40 -26.05
N ILE A 420 0.98 -16.17 -26.06
CA ILE A 420 1.63 -15.00 -25.47
C ILE A 420 0.63 -14.33 -24.52
N SER A 421 1.09 -13.93 -23.35
CA SER A 421 0.26 -13.29 -22.33
C SER A 421 0.59 -11.80 -22.18
N ASP A 422 -0.46 -10.99 -22.09
CA ASP A 422 -0.32 -9.56 -21.81
C ASP A 422 -0.03 -9.27 -20.34
N LYS A 423 0.69 -8.17 -20.12
CA LYS A 423 1.00 -7.64 -18.80
C LYS A 423 0.68 -6.15 -18.81
N GLY A 424 -0.55 -5.81 -18.46
CA GLY A 424 -1.00 -4.42 -18.38
C GLY A 424 -0.30 -3.65 -17.25
N TYR A 425 -0.18 -2.33 -17.41
CA TYR A 425 0.52 -1.46 -16.46
C TYR A 425 -0.12 -1.49 -15.07
N LEU A 426 -1.44 -1.42 -14.99
CA LEU A 426 -2.16 -1.55 -13.72
C LEU A 426 -2.19 -2.98 -13.21
N LYS A 427 -2.09 -3.98 -14.09
CA LYS A 427 -1.96 -5.38 -13.68
C LYS A 427 -0.59 -5.68 -13.07
N SER A 428 0.49 -5.02 -13.53
CA SER A 428 1.80 -5.13 -12.87
C SER A 428 1.82 -4.42 -11.53
N LEU A 429 1.14 -3.26 -11.41
CA LEU A 429 0.90 -2.55 -10.15
C LEU A 429 0.08 -3.37 -9.14
N SER A 430 -1.09 -3.88 -9.56
CA SER A 430 -1.96 -4.70 -8.71
C SER A 430 -1.43 -6.11 -8.47
N GLY A 431 -0.60 -6.65 -9.38
CA GLY A 431 0.08 -7.94 -9.21
C GLY A 431 1.03 -7.95 -8.01
N GLY A 432 1.68 -6.82 -7.70
CA GLY A 432 2.50 -6.66 -6.49
C GLY A 432 1.68 -6.63 -5.18
N ILE A 433 0.40 -6.26 -5.26
CA ILE A 433 -0.53 -6.13 -4.11
C ILE A 433 -1.62 -7.21 -4.14
N SER A 434 -1.53 -8.15 -5.08
CA SER A 434 -2.51 -9.21 -5.30
C SER A 434 -2.67 -10.17 -4.11
N ASN A 435 -1.76 -10.10 -3.13
CA ASN A 435 -2.03 -10.58 -1.80
C ASN A 435 -2.64 -9.47 -0.93
N LEU A 436 -3.94 -9.18 -1.12
CA LEU A 436 -4.77 -8.57 -0.07
C LEU A 436 -4.59 -9.31 1.27
N ARG A 437 -4.24 -10.60 1.19
CA ARG A 437 -3.81 -11.43 2.31
C ARG A 437 -2.59 -10.88 3.04
N ASP A 438 -1.58 -10.37 2.34
CA ASP A 438 -0.37 -9.82 2.95
C ASP A 438 -0.67 -8.46 3.60
N LEU A 439 -1.45 -7.60 2.93
CA LEU A 439 -1.98 -6.38 3.58
C LEU A 439 -2.82 -6.71 4.83
N GLY A 440 -3.64 -7.75 4.75
CA GLY A 440 -4.43 -8.28 5.86
C GLY A 440 -3.56 -8.78 7.02
N LYS A 441 -2.44 -9.46 6.73
CA LYS A 441 -1.46 -9.87 7.75
C LYS A 441 -0.77 -8.67 8.38
N THR A 442 -0.33 -7.70 7.58
CA THR A 442 0.32 -6.48 8.07
C THR A 442 -0.60 -5.73 9.02
N ILE A 443 -1.88 -5.52 8.64
CA ILE A 443 -2.81 -4.81 9.54
C ILE A 443 -3.16 -5.66 10.77
N ALA A 444 -3.18 -7.00 10.67
CA ALA A 444 -3.37 -7.86 11.83
C ALA A 444 -2.20 -7.77 12.82
N SER A 445 -0.94 -7.73 12.34
CA SER A 445 0.23 -7.52 13.21
C SER A 445 0.18 -6.15 13.89
N VAL A 446 -0.24 -5.11 13.16
CA VAL A 446 -0.43 -3.76 13.70
C VAL A 446 -1.48 -3.73 14.81
N ILE A 447 -2.65 -4.36 14.59
CA ILE A 447 -3.71 -4.41 15.60
C ILE A 447 -3.24 -5.16 16.85
N PHE A 448 -2.55 -6.28 16.66
CA PHE A 448 -2.04 -7.05 17.79
C PHE A 448 -1.02 -6.23 18.59
N GLU A 449 0.00 -5.68 17.94
CA GLU A 449 1.09 -4.98 18.60
C GLU A 449 0.66 -3.62 19.19
N TRP A 450 -0.12 -2.83 18.47
CA TRP A 450 -0.39 -1.43 18.82
C TRP A 450 -1.77 -1.18 19.43
N ILE A 451 -2.65 -2.18 19.42
CA ILE A 451 -3.95 -2.11 20.13
C ILE A 451 -4.01 -3.16 21.24
N MET A 452 -3.86 -4.45 20.90
CA MET A 452 -4.10 -5.52 21.88
C MET A 452 -3.09 -5.50 23.03
N LEU A 453 -1.79 -5.33 22.75
CA LEU A 453 -0.78 -5.24 23.80
C LEU A 453 -0.97 -4.00 24.70
N PRO A 454 -1.16 -2.77 24.19
CA PRO A 454 -1.47 -1.64 25.07
C PRO A 454 -2.77 -1.79 25.86
N VAL A 455 -3.84 -2.35 25.27
CA VAL A 455 -5.11 -2.56 25.98
C VAL A 455 -4.96 -3.57 27.12
N THR A 456 -4.24 -4.67 26.88
CA THR A 456 -3.94 -5.66 27.92
C THR A 456 -3.09 -5.04 29.03
N TYR A 457 -2.08 -4.23 28.67
CA TYR A 457 -1.26 -3.51 29.63
C TYR A 457 -2.08 -2.53 30.48
N LEU A 458 -2.90 -1.69 29.85
CA LEU A 458 -3.80 -0.77 30.56
C LEU A 458 -4.77 -1.51 31.49
N SER A 459 -5.25 -2.68 31.09
CA SER A 459 -6.10 -3.52 31.95
C SER A 459 -5.36 -3.96 33.22
N ILE A 460 -4.09 -4.35 33.10
CA ILE A 460 -3.22 -4.66 34.25
C ILE A 460 -3.04 -3.43 35.14
N LEU A 461 -2.83 -2.24 34.57
CA LEU A 461 -2.70 -1.00 35.33
C LEU A 461 -3.98 -0.65 36.08
N ILE A 462 -5.14 -0.81 35.44
CA ILE A 462 -6.45 -0.57 36.04
C ILE A 462 -6.70 -1.56 37.19
N MET A 463 -6.41 -2.85 37.00
CA MET A 463 -6.54 -3.86 38.06
C MET A 463 -5.61 -3.56 39.25
N SER A 464 -4.37 -3.18 38.97
CA SER A 464 -3.40 -2.75 40.00
C SER A 464 -3.90 -1.50 40.74
N THR A 465 -4.50 -0.56 40.01
CA THR A 465 -5.10 0.67 40.56
C THR A 465 -6.22 0.35 41.52
N TYR A 466 -7.12 -0.57 41.16
CA TYR A 466 -8.19 -1.01 42.05
C TYR A 466 -7.66 -1.71 43.31
N SER A 467 -6.63 -2.53 43.16
CA SER A 467 -5.98 -3.21 44.29
C SER A 467 -5.38 -2.20 45.28
N LEU A 468 -4.61 -1.24 44.79
CA LEU A 468 -4.00 -0.20 45.63
C LEU A 468 -5.06 0.74 46.22
N ALA A 469 -6.08 1.12 45.45
CA ALA A 469 -7.19 1.94 45.94
C ALA A 469 -7.96 1.24 47.06
N TYR A 470 -8.10 -0.09 47.01
CA TYR A 470 -8.71 -0.86 48.09
C TYR A 470 -7.88 -0.82 49.37
N VAL A 471 -6.55 -0.94 49.26
CA VAL A 471 -5.62 -0.83 50.40
C VAL A 471 -5.69 0.56 51.03
N ILE A 472 -5.73 1.62 50.22
CA ILE A 472 -5.80 3.02 50.69
C ILE A 472 -7.19 3.34 51.27
N GLY A 473 -8.27 2.96 50.58
CA GLY A 473 -9.63 3.38 50.89
C GLY A 473 -10.41 2.46 51.84
N GLY A 474 -9.99 1.22 52.05
CA GLY A 474 -10.62 0.23 52.93
C GLY A 474 -12.03 -0.23 52.50
N ARG A 475 -12.47 0.09 51.27
CA ARG A 475 -13.74 -0.34 50.68
C ARG A 475 -13.55 -0.62 49.19
N ARG A 476 -14.26 -1.64 48.67
CA ARG A 476 -14.36 -1.87 47.22
C ARG A 476 -14.97 -0.63 46.57
N VAL A 477 -14.36 -0.16 45.48
CA VAL A 477 -14.94 0.89 44.63
C VAL A 477 -16.32 0.41 44.18
N ARG A 478 -17.38 1.04 44.69
CA ARG A 478 -18.73 0.83 44.16
C ARG A 478 -18.89 1.80 43.01
N LEU A 479 -18.67 1.33 41.78
CA LEU A 479 -19.32 1.95 40.64
C LEU A 479 -20.82 1.78 40.87
N PRO A 480 -21.63 2.85 40.92
CA PRO A 480 -23.07 2.73 41.01
C PRO A 480 -23.60 2.26 39.66
N ILE A 481 -23.37 1.00 39.32
CA ILE A 481 -24.09 0.35 38.24
C ILE A 481 -25.44 -0.03 38.85
N LYS A 482 -26.46 0.78 38.58
CA LYS A 482 -27.84 0.32 38.75
C LYS A 482 -28.03 -0.86 37.78
N THR A 483 -28.07 -2.07 38.31
CA THR A 483 -28.72 -3.20 37.64
C THR A 483 -30.22 -3.04 37.75
#